data_AF-A0A2P6FU02-F1
#
_entry.id   AF-A0A2P6FU02-F1
#
_cell.length_a   1.000
_cell.length_b   1.000
_cell.length_c   1.000
_cell.angle_alpha   90.00
_cell.angle_beta   90.00
_cell.angle_gamma   90.00
#
_symmetry.space_group_name_H-M   'P 1'
#
loop_
_entity.id
_entity.type
_entity.pdbx_description
1 polymer ?
#
loop_
_entity_poly.entity_id
_entity_poly.type
_entity_poly.pdbx_seq_one_letter_code
_entity_poly.pdbx_strand_id
1 'polypeptide(L)'
;MTPGGYALLAVIDIAIIAGLSVAIGASAPHWPKRWLDHDSFLTRPAPWETAAFFRRLGATQLATRLPEYGAVFGGRSKRDVPGNDLESLEAYLGEVRRAIVVHELSMLTWLPLLAFNPWWLSLAGAVIAVGVNIPFLLILRGNNVRLSRMIRIARSREKEAGS
;
A
#
# COMPACT_ATOMS: atom_id res chain seq x y z
N MET A 1 24.78 -27.44 -2.96
CA MET A 1 23.53 -27.43 -3.75
C MET A 1 23.88 -27.32 -5.22
N THR A 2 23.17 -28.05 -6.08
CA THR A 2 23.31 -27.94 -7.54
C THR A 2 22.62 -26.67 -8.05
N PRO A 3 22.98 -26.14 -9.23
CA PRO A 3 22.26 -25.02 -9.86
C PRO A 3 20.75 -25.26 -9.97
N GLY A 4 20.33 -26.50 -10.26
CA GLY A 4 18.91 -26.89 -10.29
C GLY A 4 18.23 -26.78 -8.93
N GLY A 5 18.94 -27.08 -7.83
CA GLY A 5 18.41 -26.89 -6.47
C GLY A 5 18.18 -25.43 -6.11
N TYR A 6 19.07 -24.53 -6.51
CA TYR A 6 18.87 -23.09 -6.32
C TYR A 6 17.73 -22.53 -7.16
N ALA A 7 17.59 -23.00 -8.41
CA ALA A 7 16.47 -22.62 -9.26
C ALA A 7 15.12 -23.04 -8.65
N LEU A 8 15.04 -24.26 -8.11
CA LEU A 8 13.84 -24.75 -7.44
C LEU A 8 13.51 -23.91 -6.20
N LEU A 9 14.50 -23.57 -5.36
CA LEU A 9 14.26 -22.68 -4.21
C LEU A 9 13.77 -21.31 -4.65
N ALA A 10 14.37 -20.70 -5.67
CA ALA A 10 13.92 -19.40 -6.16
C ALA A 10 12.45 -19.43 -6.62
N VAL A 11 12.00 -20.53 -7.25
CA VAL A 11 10.60 -20.71 -7.63
C VAL A 11 9.69 -20.84 -6.40
N ILE A 12 10.12 -21.61 -5.39
CA ILE A 12 9.40 -21.74 -4.12
C ILE A 12 9.30 -20.38 -3.42
N ASP A 13 10.38 -19.60 -3.40
CA ASP A 13 10.43 -18.28 -2.77
C ASP A 13 9.46 -17.30 -3.42
N ILE A 14 9.42 -17.28 -4.75
CA ILE A 14 8.45 -16.48 -5.51
C ILE A 14 7.03 -16.91 -5.16
N ALA A 15 6.77 -18.22 -5.11
CA ALA A 15 5.44 -18.73 -4.75
C ALA A 15 5.03 -18.35 -3.32
N ILE A 16 5.97 -18.38 -2.36
CA ILE A 16 5.73 -17.99 -0.97
C ILE A 16 5.49 -16.49 -0.87
N ILE A 17 6.36 -15.66 -1.43
CA ILE A 17 6.23 -14.19 -1.40
C ILE A 17 4.93 -13.76 -2.06
N ALA A 18 4.66 -14.24 -3.29
CA ALA A 18 3.45 -13.89 -4.03
C ALA A 18 2.20 -14.42 -3.33
N GLY A 19 2.22 -15.69 -2.90
CA GLY A 19 1.10 -16.33 -2.21
C GLY A 19 0.74 -15.62 -0.90
N LEU A 20 1.73 -15.30 -0.07
CA LEU A 20 1.51 -14.55 1.17
C LEU A 20 1.02 -13.12 0.89
N SER A 21 1.59 -12.43 -0.10
CA SER A 21 1.14 -11.08 -0.47
C SER A 21 -0.32 -11.07 -0.94
N VAL A 22 -0.72 -12.05 -1.76
CA VAL A 22 -2.12 -12.22 -2.20
C VAL A 22 -3.03 -12.58 -1.03
N ALA A 23 -2.60 -13.47 -0.14
CA ALA A 23 -3.37 -13.85 1.04
C ALA A 23 -3.61 -12.65 1.98
N ILE A 24 -2.58 -11.84 2.22
CA ILE A 24 -2.70 -10.59 3.00
C ILE A 24 -3.73 -9.66 2.33
N GLY A 25 -3.58 -9.41 1.02
CA GLY A 25 -4.51 -8.56 0.27
C GLY A 25 -5.96 -9.08 0.27
N ALA A 26 -6.17 -10.38 0.09
CA ALA A 26 -7.49 -11.01 0.11
C ALA A 26 -8.14 -11.03 1.50
N SER A 27 -7.32 -11.04 2.56
CA SER A 27 -7.79 -10.96 3.94
C SER A 27 -8.17 -9.54 4.36
N ALA A 28 -7.64 -8.51 3.69
CA ALA A 28 -7.81 -7.10 4.06
C ALA A 28 -9.27 -6.62 4.19
N PRO A 29 -10.23 -7.04 3.33
CA PRO A 29 -11.64 -6.67 3.47
C PRO A 29 -12.30 -7.24 4.73
N HIS A 30 -11.76 -8.32 5.29
CA HIS A 30 -12.27 -9.00 6.48
C HIS A 30 -11.66 -8.43 7.77
N TRP A 31 -10.70 -7.50 7.68
CA TRP A 31 -10.07 -6.94 8.87
C TRP A 31 -11.04 -5.98 9.59
N PRO A 32 -11.06 -5.98 10.94
CA PRO A 32 -11.94 -5.10 11.68
C PRO A 32 -11.67 -3.63 11.32
N LYS A 33 -12.71 -2.90 10.91
CA LYS A 33 -12.61 -1.47 10.57
C LYS A 33 -11.95 -0.64 11.68
N ARG A 34 -12.18 -1.01 12.95
CA ARG A 34 -11.57 -0.39 14.13
C ARG A 34 -10.03 -0.38 14.14
N TRP A 35 -9.37 -1.36 13.52
CA TRP A 35 -7.92 -1.42 13.46
C TRP A 35 -7.34 -0.45 12.42
N LEU A 36 -8.18 0.06 11.51
CA LEU A 36 -7.79 0.76 10.28
C LEU A 36 -8.45 2.15 10.15
N ASP A 37 -9.52 2.42 10.89
CA ASP A 37 -10.26 3.70 10.92
C ASP A 37 -9.55 4.77 11.74
N HIS A 38 -8.60 4.38 12.59
CA HIS A 38 -7.81 5.31 13.39
C HIS A 38 -6.39 5.47 12.82
N ASP A 39 -5.81 6.65 13.01
CA ASP A 39 -4.39 6.90 12.73
C ASP A 39 -3.54 5.99 13.64
N SER A 40 -3.12 4.84 13.10
CA SER A 40 -2.15 3.96 13.75
C SER A 40 -0.75 4.50 13.52
N PHE A 41 0.24 4.06 14.31
CA PHE A 41 1.64 4.45 14.13
C PHE A 41 2.12 4.27 12.67
N LEU A 42 1.60 3.26 11.98
CA LEU A 42 1.95 2.96 10.59
C LEU A 42 1.21 3.84 9.56
N THR A 43 -0.01 4.29 9.86
CA THR A 43 -0.88 5.02 8.91
C THR A 43 -0.95 6.51 9.17
N ARG A 44 -0.48 6.97 10.34
CA ARG A 44 -0.46 8.39 10.71
C ARG A 44 0.52 9.15 9.82
N PRO A 45 0.09 10.19 9.09
CA PRO A 45 1.00 11.08 8.39
C PRO A 45 1.99 11.70 9.39
N ALA A 46 3.29 11.49 9.17
CA ALA A 46 4.31 12.15 9.95
C ALA A 46 4.29 13.67 9.68
N PRO A 47 4.71 14.51 10.63
CA PRO A 47 4.68 15.98 10.45
C PRO A 47 5.48 16.48 9.25
N TRP A 48 6.49 15.72 8.80
CA TRP A 48 7.33 16.03 7.64
C TRP A 48 6.78 15.45 6.32
N GLU A 49 5.83 14.51 6.38
CA GLU A 49 5.19 13.91 5.21
C GLU A 49 4.21 14.92 4.58
N THR A 50 4.72 15.76 3.68
CA THR A 50 3.91 16.74 2.93
C THR A 50 3.58 16.22 1.55
N ALA A 51 2.44 16.61 0.97
CA ALA A 51 2.13 16.29 -0.43
C ALA A 51 3.24 16.74 -1.42
N ALA A 52 3.94 17.83 -1.11
CA ALA A 52 5.10 18.30 -1.88
C ALA A 52 6.31 17.35 -1.79
N PHE A 53 6.52 16.71 -0.64
CA PHE A 53 7.59 15.72 -0.44
C PHE A 53 7.34 14.48 -1.32
N PHE A 54 6.13 13.91 -1.27
CA PHE A 54 5.79 12.77 -2.12
C PHE A 54 5.79 13.10 -3.62
N ARG A 55 5.38 14.33 -3.99
CA ARG A 55 5.51 14.81 -5.36
C ARG A 55 6.97 14.87 -5.83
N ARG A 56 7.89 15.31 -4.95
CA ARG A 56 9.34 15.32 -5.23
C ARG A 56 9.93 13.92 -5.36
N LEU A 57 9.43 12.95 -4.59
CA LEU A 57 9.78 11.53 -4.73
C LEU A 57 9.18 10.87 -5.99
N GLY A 58 8.51 11.63 -6.85
CA GLY A 58 7.94 11.09 -8.08
C GLY A 58 6.66 10.30 -7.87
N ALA A 59 5.98 10.42 -6.72
CA ALA A 59 4.71 9.72 -6.48
C ALA A 59 3.66 10.04 -7.56
N THR A 60 3.66 11.26 -8.11
CA THR A 60 2.80 11.62 -9.25
C THR A 60 3.17 10.87 -10.53
N GLN A 61 4.47 10.73 -10.82
CA GLN A 61 4.96 10.02 -12.01
C GLN A 61 4.73 8.51 -11.88
N LEU A 62 4.99 7.96 -10.69
CA LEU A 62 4.66 6.59 -10.32
C LEU A 62 3.15 6.36 -10.44
N ALA A 63 2.31 7.27 -9.92
CA ALA A 63 0.85 7.14 -10.02
C ALA A 63 0.30 7.28 -11.44
N THR A 64 1.07 7.80 -12.40
CA THR A 64 0.71 7.81 -13.83
C THR A 64 1.20 6.55 -14.55
N ARG A 65 2.33 5.96 -14.12
CA ARG A 65 2.88 4.70 -14.69
C ARG A 65 2.24 3.44 -14.11
N LEU A 66 1.90 3.43 -12.82
CA LEU A 66 1.23 2.30 -12.16
C LEU A 66 -0.19 1.98 -12.67
N PRO A 67 -1.02 2.92 -13.14
CA PRO A 67 -2.26 2.62 -13.84
C PRO A 67 -2.06 1.75 -15.07
N GLU A 68 -0.93 1.88 -15.77
CA GLU A 68 -0.59 1.01 -16.90
C GLU A 68 -0.34 -0.43 -16.40
N TYR A 69 0.34 -0.61 -15.27
CA TYR A 69 0.48 -1.93 -14.63
C TYR A 69 -0.84 -2.47 -14.05
N GLY A 70 -1.70 -1.62 -13.47
CA GLY A 70 -3.02 -2.00 -12.98
C GLY A 70 -3.99 -2.41 -14.09
N ALA A 71 -3.88 -1.81 -15.27
CA ALA A 71 -4.60 -2.22 -16.47
C ALA A 71 -4.10 -3.58 -16.99
N VAL A 72 -2.80 -3.88 -16.88
CA VAL A 72 -2.21 -5.18 -17.20
C VAL A 72 -2.63 -6.29 -16.21
N PHE A 73 -2.90 -5.95 -14.95
CA PHE A 73 -3.38 -6.89 -13.90
C PHE A 73 -4.91 -6.90 -13.70
N GLY A 74 -5.69 -6.39 -14.66
CA GLY A 74 -7.16 -6.53 -14.66
C GLY A 74 -7.91 -5.68 -13.62
N GLY A 75 -7.25 -4.68 -13.02
CA GLY A 75 -7.88 -3.76 -12.08
C GLY A 75 -8.85 -2.81 -12.78
N ARG A 76 -10.13 -2.88 -12.42
CA ARG A 76 -11.22 -2.05 -12.99
C ARG A 76 -10.81 -0.59 -13.15
N SER A 77 -11.12 -0.08 -14.34
CA SER A 77 -10.98 1.30 -14.75
C SER A 77 -11.54 2.26 -13.68
N LYS A 78 -10.69 3.19 -13.24
CA LYS A 78 -11.04 4.36 -12.42
C LYS A 78 -12.15 5.17 -13.11
N ARG A 79 -13.42 4.92 -12.77
CA ARG A 79 -14.55 5.80 -13.13
C ARG A 79 -15.46 6.21 -11.97
N ASP A 80 -15.15 5.78 -10.75
CA ASP A 80 -15.80 6.35 -9.56
C ASP A 80 -14.84 7.34 -8.91
N VAL A 81 -14.89 8.58 -9.39
CA VAL A 81 -14.43 9.70 -8.60
C VAL A 81 -15.26 9.64 -7.31
N PRO A 82 -14.65 9.45 -6.12
CA PRO A 82 -15.38 9.49 -4.86
C PRO A 82 -16.14 10.81 -4.85
N GLY A 83 -17.43 10.77 -4.49
CA GLY A 83 -18.22 11.99 -4.37
C GLY A 83 -17.46 13.03 -3.56
N ASN A 84 -17.67 14.31 -3.88
CA ASN A 84 -17.03 15.41 -3.16
C ASN A 84 -17.61 15.59 -1.74
N ASP A 85 -18.50 14.69 -1.29
CA ASP A 85 -19.06 14.65 0.05
C ASP A 85 -18.06 14.09 1.08
N LEU A 86 -18.24 14.51 2.33
CA LEU A 86 -17.35 14.14 3.43
C LEU A 86 -17.33 12.62 3.67
N GLU A 87 -18.48 11.96 3.57
CA GLU A 87 -18.63 10.51 3.80
C GLU A 87 -17.82 9.69 2.79
N SER A 88 -17.92 10.01 1.51
CA SER A 88 -17.14 9.37 0.44
C SER A 88 -15.64 9.54 0.63
N LEU A 89 -15.19 10.72 1.06
CA LEU A 89 -13.77 10.99 1.33
C LEU A 89 -13.27 10.18 2.53
N GLU A 90 -14.06 10.08 3.61
CA GLU A 90 -13.72 9.28 4.80
C GLU A 90 -13.67 7.79 4.47
N ALA A 91 -14.61 7.28 3.69
CA ALA A 91 -14.61 5.89 3.23
C ALA A 91 -13.37 5.57 2.36
N TYR A 92 -13.01 6.47 1.45
CA TYR A 92 -11.82 6.30 0.62
C TYR A 92 -10.52 6.40 1.42
N LEU A 93 -10.45 7.28 2.43
CA LEU A 93 -9.31 7.34 3.35
C LEU A 93 -9.12 5.99 4.09
N GLY A 94 -10.21 5.36 4.53
CA GLY A 94 -10.17 4.03 5.15
C GLY A 94 -9.60 2.96 4.20
N GLU A 95 -9.95 2.99 2.92
CA GLU A 95 -9.41 2.07 1.92
C GLU A 95 -7.92 2.31 1.65
N VAL A 96 -7.50 3.57 1.55
CA VAL A 96 -6.08 3.92 1.39
C VAL A 96 -5.27 3.42 2.59
N ARG A 97 -5.77 3.60 3.81
CA ARG A 97 -5.11 3.10 5.02
C ARG A 97 -5.00 1.57 5.05
N ARG A 98 -6.06 0.85 4.65
CA ARG A 98 -6.01 -0.61 4.46
C ARG A 98 -4.92 -1.01 3.49
N ALA A 99 -4.89 -0.36 2.33
CA ALA A 99 -3.88 -0.64 1.31
C ALA A 99 -2.46 -0.36 1.82
N ILE A 100 -2.22 0.70 2.61
CA ILE A 100 -0.92 0.96 3.24
C ILE A 100 -0.49 -0.24 4.10
N VAL A 101 -1.35 -0.72 4.99
CA VAL A 101 -1.03 -1.85 5.88
C VAL A 101 -0.77 -3.12 5.08
N VAL A 102 -1.56 -3.39 4.04
CA VAL A 102 -1.35 -4.55 3.16
C VAL A 102 0.05 -4.52 2.52
N HIS A 103 0.48 -3.37 1.99
CA HIS A 103 1.81 -3.27 1.37
C HIS A 103 2.94 -3.31 2.42
N GLU A 104 2.76 -2.69 3.59
CA GLU A 104 3.70 -2.79 4.72
C GLU A 104 3.90 -4.25 5.16
N LEU A 105 2.81 -5.02 5.30
CA LEU A 105 2.90 -6.44 5.64
C LEU A 105 3.45 -7.28 4.48
N SER A 106 3.11 -6.94 3.24
CA SER A 106 3.62 -7.63 2.05
C SER A 106 5.15 -7.48 1.92
N MET A 107 5.71 -6.36 2.37
CA MET A 107 7.16 -6.17 2.47
C MET A 107 7.84 -7.09 3.50
N LEU A 108 7.10 -7.73 4.41
CA LEU A 108 7.64 -8.65 5.41
C LEU A 108 7.51 -10.13 5.00
N THR A 109 6.93 -10.42 3.83
CA THR A 109 6.71 -11.79 3.33
C THR A 109 7.99 -12.55 3.00
N TRP A 110 9.14 -11.88 2.98
CA TRP A 110 10.45 -12.52 2.85
C TRP A 110 10.97 -13.12 4.18
N LEU A 111 10.43 -12.73 5.34
CA LEU A 111 10.91 -13.22 6.64
C LEU A 111 10.84 -14.74 6.80
N PRO A 112 9.78 -15.45 6.35
CA PRO A 112 9.74 -16.92 6.37
C PRO A 112 10.91 -17.57 5.61
N LEU A 113 11.45 -16.91 4.58
CA LEU A 113 12.57 -17.44 3.80
C LEU A 113 13.83 -17.60 4.66
N LEU A 114 14.03 -16.76 5.69
CA LEU A 114 15.17 -16.88 6.61
C LEU A 114 15.24 -18.24 7.32
N ALA A 115 14.11 -18.96 7.45
CA ALA A 115 14.07 -20.23 8.15
C ALA A 115 14.67 -21.40 7.36
N PHE A 116 14.71 -21.31 6.03
CA PHE A 116 15.12 -22.44 5.17
C PHE A 116 16.03 -22.05 4.01
N ASN A 117 16.22 -20.76 3.73
CA ASN A 117 17.11 -20.30 2.66
C ASN A 117 18.47 -19.80 3.14
N PRO A 118 19.50 -19.88 2.28
CA PRO A 118 20.75 -19.17 2.47
C PRO A 118 20.51 -17.66 2.64
N TRP A 119 21.33 -17.01 3.46
CA TRP A 119 21.19 -15.58 3.78
C TRP A 119 21.10 -14.67 2.54
N TRP A 120 21.85 -14.97 1.48
CA TRP A 120 21.89 -14.17 0.27
C TRP A 120 20.61 -14.32 -0.58
N LEU A 121 19.97 -15.49 -0.54
CA LEU A 121 18.73 -15.75 -1.27
C LEU A 121 17.54 -15.10 -0.55
N SER A 122 17.52 -15.17 0.78
CA SER A 122 16.58 -14.40 1.61
C SER A 122 16.75 -12.90 1.43
N LEU A 123 17.99 -12.41 1.31
CA LEU A 123 18.27 -11.00 1.00
C LEU A 123 17.73 -10.60 -0.38
N ALA A 124 17.89 -11.46 -1.41
CA ALA A 124 17.31 -11.22 -2.72
C ALA A 124 15.77 -11.13 -2.65
N GLY A 125 15.13 -12.05 -1.92
CA GLY A 125 13.70 -12.01 -1.65
C GLY A 125 13.26 -10.73 -0.94
N ALA A 126 14.03 -10.27 0.05
CA ALA A 126 13.78 -9.01 0.76
C ALA A 126 13.84 -7.79 -0.19
N VAL A 127 14.88 -7.71 -1.02
CA VAL A 127 15.03 -6.62 -2.00
C VAL A 127 13.87 -6.60 -2.98
N ILE A 128 13.42 -7.77 -3.47
CA ILE A 128 12.29 -7.87 -4.38
C ILE A 128 10.99 -7.47 -3.67
N ALA A 129 10.68 -8.06 -2.53
CA ALA A 129 9.44 -7.79 -1.79
C ALA A 129 9.33 -6.31 -1.40
N VAL A 130 10.40 -5.71 -0.90
CA VAL A 130 10.45 -4.29 -0.55
C VAL A 130 10.39 -3.42 -1.80
N GLY A 131 11.21 -3.70 -2.81
CA GLY A 131 11.30 -2.90 -4.03
C GLY A 131 9.99 -2.83 -4.81
N VAL A 132 9.24 -3.93 -4.88
CA VAL A 132 7.93 -3.97 -5.55
C VAL A 132 6.89 -3.15 -4.79
N ASN A 133 6.91 -3.15 -3.45
CA ASN A 133 5.90 -2.49 -2.62
C ASN A 133 6.16 -0.99 -2.39
N ILE A 134 7.43 -0.54 -2.40
CA ILE A 134 7.79 0.87 -2.16
C ILE A 134 7.02 1.85 -3.07
N PRO A 135 6.92 1.66 -4.40
CA PRO A 135 6.19 2.58 -5.27
C PRO A 135 4.72 2.74 -4.88
N PHE A 136 4.05 1.64 -4.53
CA PHE A 136 2.66 1.66 -4.06
C PHE A 136 2.55 2.39 -2.73
N LEU A 137 3.47 2.12 -1.79
CA LEU A 137 3.48 2.77 -0.49
C LEU A 137 3.65 4.29 -0.60
N LEU A 138 4.53 4.76 -1.50
CA LEU A 138 4.71 6.20 -1.77
C LEU A 138 3.44 6.87 -2.29
N ILE A 139 2.72 6.21 -3.21
CA ILE A 139 1.47 6.72 -3.76
C ILE A 139 0.39 6.75 -2.68
N LEU A 140 0.25 5.65 -1.94
CA LEU A 140 -0.78 5.50 -0.91
C LEU A 140 -0.56 6.48 0.25
N ARG A 141 0.68 6.62 0.74
CA ARG A 141 1.03 7.63 1.76
C ARG A 141 0.78 9.05 1.24
N GLY A 142 1.16 9.35 -0.01
CA GLY A 142 0.85 10.63 -0.64
C GLY A 142 -0.65 10.92 -0.72
N ASN A 143 -1.48 9.92 -1.06
CA ASN A 143 -2.93 10.04 -1.09
C ASN A 143 -3.52 10.20 0.31
N ASN A 144 -3.03 9.47 1.30
CA ASN A 144 -3.44 9.58 2.71
C ASN A 144 -3.27 11.01 3.24
N VAL A 145 -2.12 11.65 2.98
CA VAL A 145 -1.87 13.05 3.37
C VAL A 145 -2.85 14.02 2.68
N ARG A 146 -3.08 13.82 1.38
CA ARG A 146 -3.99 14.69 0.60
C ARG A 146 -5.44 14.57 1.08
N LEU A 147 -5.94 13.35 1.25
CA LEU A 147 -7.30 13.07 1.70
C LEU A 147 -7.53 13.57 3.12
N SER A 148 -6.58 13.34 4.03
CA SER A 148 -6.65 13.84 5.41
C SER A 148 -6.77 15.36 5.47
N ARG A 149 -6.08 16.09 4.58
CA ARG A 149 -6.22 17.55 4.45
C ARG A 149 -7.59 17.94 3.90
N MET A 150 -8.08 17.26 2.86
CA MET A 150 -9.39 17.55 2.25
C MET A 150 -10.53 17.35 3.25
N ILE A 151 -10.53 16.24 3.99
CA ILE A 151 -11.53 15.93 5.03
C ILE A 151 -11.53 17.00 6.12
N ARG A 152 -10.35 17.47 6.55
CA ARG A 152 -10.25 18.54 7.55
C ARG A 152 -10.92 19.84 7.09
N ILE A 153 -10.73 20.21 5.81
CA ILE A 153 -11.33 21.42 5.22
C ILE A 153 -12.83 21.25 5.00
N ALA A 154 -13.28 20.07 4.53
CA ALA A 154 -14.71 19.79 4.35
C ALA A 154 -15.45 19.85 5.70
N ARG A 155 -14.89 19.24 6.75
CA ARG A 155 -15.47 19.24 8.10
C ARG A 155 -15.55 20.64 8.71
N SER A 156 -14.62 21.56 8.42
CA SER A 156 -14.72 22.94 8.92
C SER A 156 -15.86 23.70 8.23
N ARG A 157 -16.04 23.49 6.92
CA ARG A 157 -17.12 24.12 6.14
C ARG A 157 -18.51 23.64 6.56
N GLU A 158 -18.69 22.35 6.84
CA GLU A 158 -19.96 21.83 7.36
C GLU A 158 -20.31 22.43 8.72
N LYS A 159 -19.33 22.63 9.61
CA LYS A 159 -19.54 23.29 10.90
C LYS A 159 -19.95 24.75 10.76
N GLU A 160 -19.38 25.46 9.79
CA GLU A 160 -19.73 26.86 9.50
C GLU A 160 -21.11 26.99 8.85
N ALA A 161 -21.52 26.01 8.02
CA ALA A 161 -22.83 26.02 7.35
C ALA A 161 -23.98 25.51 8.24
N GLY A 162 -23.68 24.74 9.29
CA GLY A 162 -24.64 24.25 10.28
C GLY A 162 -24.76 25.11 11.54
N SER A 163 -24.03 26.23 11.63
CA SER A 163 -24.09 27.23 12.69
C SER A 163 -24.87 28.46 12.24
#